data_AF-A0A557P5X1-F1
#
_entry.id   AF-A0A557P5X1-F1
#
_cell.length_a   1.000
_cell.length_b   1.000
_cell.length_c   1.000
_cell.angle_alpha   90.00
_cell.angle_beta   90.00
_cell.angle_gamma   90.00
#
_symmetry.space_group_name_H-M   'P 1'
#
loop_
_entity.id
_entity.type
_entity.pdbx_description
1 polymer ?
#
loop_
_entity_poly.entity_id
_entity_poly.type
_entity_poly.pdbx_seq_one_letter_code
_entity_poly.pdbx_strand_id
1 'polypeptide(L)'
;MLTMKPYALGIDCGNTGIKVALFDLQGQEIGALGDKVSSDFPEPGFVQCNMTRLWQQCASLIQQLLEKLEVNAEQVIAVGCSGHGNGLYLLDNHHQPLLAIKSLDCRANDLVQTLKQQLNYEAIHEMNRQGIWPAQSATLLCWLKQYKPSVYHKIGQVLFCKDYLNFCLTGEVATEYGDLSASGLYDFSAGDVSGTLLAELGISEMKQAIPTMYQSQEIMGKVSPDAARLTGLLAGTPVVSGCFDIVACALGSGVWHSQSASVIAGSWSINQVVSDSLPTRAVFMTCYFPEQRYLAVESSATSASNLEWFICEFFKEEKQLAEKENCDFFEQLNILVSETKVVNTLPLFHPYLYGGCDNQPVQGNFFGLTGWHKKSDLLYAVYEGIVFGHLEHMNQLRLSGQHIESAILSGGAAKSPVWSQMFADILNVTIQTSDCTEAGARGVAMAAATGAGYFSSLQMAVETMVKLNPPQVPDPKRQEIFQQRYQRYLDVSSALKKLA
;
A
#
# COMPACT_ATOMS: atom_id res chain seq x y z
N MET A 1 -4.81 19.11 -38.52
CA MET A 1 -5.06 17.89 -37.71
C MET A 1 -5.04 18.34 -36.26
N LEU A 2 -6.17 18.24 -35.56
CA LEU A 2 -6.15 18.40 -34.10
C LEU A 2 -5.27 17.26 -33.57
N THR A 3 -4.14 17.58 -32.95
CA THR A 3 -3.28 16.60 -32.31
C THR A 3 -4.10 15.91 -31.21
N MET A 4 -4.39 14.62 -31.37
CA MET A 4 -5.06 13.84 -30.34
C MET A 4 -4.21 13.90 -29.07
N LYS A 5 -4.82 14.31 -27.95
CA LYS A 5 -4.12 14.40 -26.67
C LYS A 5 -3.81 12.97 -26.18
N PRO A 6 -2.55 12.63 -25.86
CA PRO A 6 -2.18 11.33 -25.34
C PRO A 6 -2.49 11.22 -23.84
N TYR A 7 -2.97 10.04 -23.42
CA TYR A 7 -3.29 9.72 -22.04
C TYR A 7 -2.66 8.39 -21.60
N ALA A 8 -2.18 8.34 -20.37
CA ALA A 8 -1.75 7.09 -19.73
C ALA A 8 -2.85 6.60 -18.77
N LEU A 9 -3.17 5.30 -18.87
CA LEU A 9 -4.15 4.66 -17.99
C LEU A 9 -3.42 4.00 -16.82
N GLY A 10 -3.79 4.40 -15.60
CA GLY A 10 -3.37 3.74 -14.37
C GLY A 10 -4.50 2.90 -13.79
N ILE A 11 -4.19 1.66 -13.42
CA ILE A 11 -5.10 0.74 -12.73
C ILE A 11 -4.48 0.47 -11.36
N ASP A 12 -5.20 0.74 -10.27
CA ASP A 12 -4.73 0.50 -8.90
C ASP A 12 -5.68 -0.43 -8.17
N CYS A 13 -5.23 -1.66 -7.88
CA CYS A 13 -6.02 -2.69 -7.24
C CYS A 13 -5.58 -2.95 -5.79
N GLY A 14 -6.08 -2.13 -4.88
CA GLY A 14 -5.88 -2.33 -3.44
C GLY A 14 -6.69 -3.51 -2.87
N ASN A 15 -6.52 -3.76 -1.57
CA ASN A 15 -7.21 -4.87 -0.90
C ASN A 15 -8.75 -4.75 -0.89
N THR A 16 -9.29 -3.53 -0.78
CA THR A 16 -10.73 -3.26 -0.58
C THR A 16 -11.42 -2.67 -1.80
N GLY A 17 -10.66 -2.22 -2.80
CA GLY A 17 -11.19 -1.52 -3.96
C GLY A 17 -10.18 -1.51 -5.11
N ILE A 18 -10.73 -1.39 -6.32
CA ILE A 18 -9.99 -1.23 -7.56
C ILE A 18 -10.38 0.10 -8.17
N LYS A 19 -9.40 0.82 -8.71
CA LYS A 19 -9.58 2.12 -9.33
C LYS A 19 -8.87 2.16 -10.67
N VAL A 20 -9.47 2.90 -11.59
CA VAL A 20 -8.91 3.18 -12.91
C VAL A 20 -8.94 4.68 -13.12
N ALA A 21 -7.83 5.25 -13.56
CA ALA A 21 -7.71 6.68 -13.76
C ALA A 21 -6.88 7.01 -15.00
N LEU A 22 -7.33 8.01 -15.75
CA LEU A 22 -6.64 8.53 -16.93
C LEU A 22 -5.92 9.82 -16.59
N PHE A 23 -4.65 9.90 -16.99
CA PHE A 23 -3.81 11.07 -16.78
C PHE A 23 -3.28 11.57 -18.12
N ASP A 24 -3.19 12.89 -18.26
CA ASP A 24 -2.37 13.47 -19.32
C ASP A 24 -0.87 13.45 -18.96
N LEU A 25 -0.03 13.85 -19.91
CA LEU A 25 1.42 13.89 -19.73
C LEU A 25 1.91 15.04 -18.83
N GLN A 26 1.00 15.86 -18.30
CA GLN A 26 1.28 16.87 -17.27
C GLN A 26 0.82 16.38 -15.89
N GLY A 27 0.35 15.13 -15.78
CA GLY A 27 -0.12 14.52 -14.55
C GLY A 27 -1.50 14.96 -14.11
N GLN A 28 -2.24 15.69 -14.95
CA GLN A 28 -3.62 16.05 -14.66
C GLN A 28 -4.50 14.81 -14.75
N GLU A 29 -5.23 14.53 -13.67
CA GLU A 29 -6.29 13.52 -13.68
C GLU A 29 -7.46 14.01 -14.56
N ILE A 30 -7.69 13.32 -15.68
CA ILE A 30 -8.79 13.61 -16.61
C ILE A 30 -10.09 13.01 -16.07
N GLY A 31 -9.97 11.86 -15.41
CA GLY A 31 -11.04 11.28 -14.62
C GLY A 31 -10.63 9.92 -14.05
N ALA A 32 -11.34 9.53 -13.01
CA ALA A 32 -11.19 8.24 -12.34
C ALA A 32 -12.55 7.59 -12.09
N LEU A 33 -12.56 6.26 -12.06
CA LEU A 33 -13.64 5.43 -11.57
C LEU A 33 -13.06 4.40 -10.61
N GLY A 34 -13.88 3.96 -9.66
CA GLY A 34 -13.49 2.90 -8.75
C GLY A 34 -14.68 2.17 -8.19
N ASP A 35 -14.43 0.94 -7.74
CA ASP A 35 -15.44 0.09 -7.16
C ASP A 35 -14.84 -0.80 -6.06
N LYS A 36 -15.69 -1.33 -5.18
CA LYS A 36 -15.27 -2.19 -4.07
C LYS A 36 -14.93 -3.59 -4.58
N VAL A 37 -13.78 -4.12 -4.17
CA VAL A 37 -13.39 -5.50 -4.49
C VAL A 37 -13.88 -6.42 -3.39
N SER A 38 -14.90 -7.22 -3.70
CA SER A 38 -15.43 -8.22 -2.77
C SER A 38 -14.41 -9.31 -2.45
N SER A 39 -14.22 -9.56 -1.15
CA SER A 39 -13.42 -10.68 -0.64
C SER A 39 -14.32 -11.85 -0.25
N ASP A 40 -13.81 -13.05 -0.43
CA ASP A 40 -14.46 -14.28 0.02
C ASP A 40 -13.76 -14.77 1.31
N PHE A 41 -14.55 -15.18 2.30
CA PHE A 41 -14.07 -15.58 3.64
C PHE A 41 -14.48 -17.03 3.93
N PRO A 42 -13.77 -18.03 3.37
CA PRO A 42 -14.18 -19.43 3.50
C PRO A 42 -14.05 -19.97 4.93
N GLU A 43 -13.11 -19.44 5.70
CA GLU A 43 -12.83 -19.82 7.10
C GLU A 43 -12.38 -18.56 7.88
N PRO A 44 -12.46 -18.56 9.23
CA PRO A 44 -11.94 -17.47 10.05
C PRO A 44 -10.46 -17.19 9.74
N GLY A 45 -10.13 -15.92 9.46
CA GLY A 45 -8.78 -15.49 9.10
C GLY A 45 -8.39 -15.70 7.64
N PHE A 46 -9.25 -16.36 6.84
CA PHE A 46 -8.98 -16.58 5.41
C PHE A 46 -9.61 -15.46 4.60
N VAL A 47 -8.82 -14.82 3.75
CA VAL A 47 -9.26 -13.72 2.88
C VAL A 47 -8.82 -14.02 1.45
N GLN A 48 -9.80 -14.31 0.59
CA GLN A 48 -9.57 -14.71 -0.80
C GLN A 48 -10.25 -13.75 -1.77
N CYS A 49 -9.84 -13.81 -3.04
CA CYS A 49 -10.46 -13.06 -4.13
C CYS A 49 -10.87 -14.00 -5.27
N ASN A 50 -12.06 -13.80 -5.82
CA ASN A 50 -12.41 -14.42 -7.09
C ASN A 50 -11.72 -13.66 -8.24
N MET A 51 -10.73 -14.30 -8.85
CA MET A 51 -9.89 -13.75 -9.91
C MET A 51 -10.71 -13.34 -11.15
N THR A 52 -11.59 -14.22 -11.63
CA THR A 52 -12.43 -13.92 -12.81
C THR A 52 -13.36 -12.73 -12.57
N ARG A 53 -13.97 -12.64 -11.37
CA ARG A 53 -14.80 -11.49 -10.97
C ARG A 53 -13.98 -10.20 -10.93
N LEU A 54 -12.78 -10.26 -10.36
CA LEU A 54 -11.86 -9.12 -10.30
C LEU A 54 -11.52 -8.60 -11.71
N TRP A 55 -11.20 -9.50 -12.64
CA TRP A 55 -10.92 -9.11 -14.02
C TRP A 55 -12.13 -8.47 -14.70
N GLN A 56 -13.32 -9.08 -14.58
CA GLN A 56 -14.54 -8.54 -15.16
C GLN A 56 -14.86 -7.13 -14.64
N GLN A 57 -14.65 -6.91 -13.34
CA GLN A 57 -14.83 -5.61 -12.70
C GLN A 57 -13.82 -4.59 -13.21
N CYS A 58 -12.54 -4.96 -13.28
CA CYS A 58 -11.49 -4.13 -13.87
C CYS A 58 -11.83 -3.71 -15.30
N ALA A 59 -12.16 -4.68 -16.16
CA ALA A 59 -12.45 -4.42 -17.56
C ALA A 59 -13.68 -3.51 -17.75
N SER A 60 -14.73 -3.75 -16.96
CA SER A 60 -15.92 -2.90 -16.98
C SER A 60 -15.62 -1.47 -16.53
N LEU A 61 -14.78 -1.27 -15.51
CA LEU A 61 -14.38 0.07 -15.07
C LEU A 61 -13.58 0.83 -16.13
N ILE A 62 -12.66 0.15 -16.82
CA ILE A 62 -11.89 0.76 -17.93
C ILE A 62 -12.85 1.21 -19.04
N GLN A 63 -13.76 0.33 -19.46
CA GLN A 63 -14.74 0.65 -20.49
C GLN A 63 -15.62 1.84 -20.09
N GLN A 64 -16.19 1.80 -18.89
CA GLN A 64 -17.05 2.88 -18.37
C GLN A 64 -16.28 4.21 -18.28
N LEU A 65 -14.99 4.18 -17.92
CA LEU A 65 -14.17 5.38 -17.83
C LEU A 65 -13.97 6.01 -19.21
N LEU A 66 -13.63 5.20 -20.22
CA LEU A 66 -13.44 5.67 -21.59
C LEU A 66 -14.73 6.23 -22.18
N GLU A 67 -15.86 5.56 -21.97
CA GLU A 67 -17.18 6.01 -22.42
C GLU A 67 -17.59 7.31 -21.73
N LYS A 68 -17.44 7.40 -20.40
CA LYS A 68 -17.80 8.59 -19.61
C LYS A 68 -16.99 9.82 -19.99
N LEU A 69 -15.71 9.64 -20.34
CA LEU A 69 -14.81 10.73 -20.71
C LEU A 69 -14.80 11.02 -22.22
N GLU A 70 -15.56 10.25 -23.01
CA GLU A 70 -15.58 10.33 -24.48
C GLU A 70 -14.17 10.24 -25.09
N VAL A 71 -13.29 9.43 -24.48
CA VAL A 71 -11.89 9.26 -24.91
C VAL A 71 -11.82 8.17 -25.97
N ASN A 72 -11.21 8.47 -27.11
CA ASN A 72 -10.93 7.45 -28.12
C ASN A 72 -9.80 6.53 -27.61
N ALA A 73 -9.97 5.21 -27.78
CA ALA A 73 -9.00 4.20 -27.40
C ALA A 73 -7.58 4.46 -27.95
N GLU A 74 -7.44 5.06 -29.14
CA GLU A 74 -6.17 5.46 -29.75
C GLU A 74 -5.41 6.53 -28.94
N GLN A 75 -6.10 7.26 -28.06
CA GLN A 75 -5.49 8.26 -27.18
C GLN A 75 -4.82 7.62 -25.96
N VAL A 76 -5.18 6.37 -25.61
CA VAL A 76 -4.54 5.65 -24.50
C VAL A 76 -3.22 5.07 -24.98
N ILE A 77 -2.12 5.74 -24.64
CA ILE A 77 -0.79 5.43 -25.16
C ILE A 77 -0.17 4.20 -24.50
N ALA A 78 -0.54 3.90 -23.25
CA ALA A 78 -0.11 2.73 -22.51
C ALA A 78 -0.95 2.54 -21.24
N VAL A 79 -0.89 1.33 -20.69
CA VAL A 79 -1.55 0.93 -19.44
C VAL A 79 -0.50 0.48 -18.43
N GLY A 80 -0.64 0.91 -17.18
CA GLY A 80 0.12 0.41 -16.04
C GLY A 80 -0.80 -0.07 -14.93
N CYS A 81 -0.45 -1.18 -14.29
CA CYS A 81 -1.19 -1.76 -13.17
C CYS A 81 -0.39 -1.72 -11.88
N SER A 82 -1.00 -1.27 -10.79
CA SER A 82 -0.58 -1.56 -9.43
C SER A 82 -1.59 -2.46 -8.75
N GLY A 83 -1.10 -3.18 -7.75
CA GLY A 83 -1.94 -4.04 -6.93
C GLY A 83 -1.36 -4.12 -5.54
N HIS A 84 -2.21 -4.52 -4.58
CA HIS A 84 -1.73 -4.87 -3.27
C HIS A 84 -0.65 -5.94 -3.39
N GLY A 85 0.50 -5.68 -2.79
CA GLY A 85 1.57 -6.67 -2.69
C GLY A 85 1.30 -7.66 -1.57
N ASN A 86 2.15 -8.68 -1.52
CA ASN A 86 1.94 -9.86 -0.70
C ASN A 86 0.56 -10.51 -0.94
N GLY A 87 0.22 -11.54 -0.17
CA GLY A 87 -0.79 -12.50 -0.60
C GLY A 87 -0.21 -13.42 -1.68
N LEU A 88 -1.08 -14.07 -2.45
CA LEU A 88 -0.66 -15.08 -3.43
C LEU A 88 -1.72 -15.25 -4.52
N TYR A 89 -1.37 -15.00 -5.78
CA TYR A 89 -2.24 -15.25 -6.93
C TYR A 89 -1.66 -16.39 -7.76
N LEU A 90 -2.46 -17.42 -8.00
CA LEU A 90 -1.99 -18.66 -8.62
C LEU A 90 -2.75 -18.94 -9.90
N LEU A 91 -2.00 -19.23 -10.97
CA LEU A 91 -2.54 -19.91 -12.13
C LEU A 91 -2.14 -21.39 -12.10
N ASP A 92 -2.98 -22.25 -12.63
CA ASP A 92 -2.63 -23.66 -12.81
C ASP A 92 -1.70 -23.90 -14.02
N ASN A 93 -1.33 -25.15 -14.23
CA ASN A 93 -0.49 -25.58 -15.37
C ASN A 93 -1.10 -25.31 -16.76
N HIS A 94 -2.37 -24.90 -16.84
CA HIS A 94 -3.08 -24.51 -18.06
C HIS A 94 -3.40 -23.01 -18.10
N HIS A 95 -2.73 -22.22 -17.25
CA HIS A 95 -2.95 -20.80 -17.07
C HIS A 95 -4.39 -20.42 -16.70
N GLN A 96 -5.12 -21.32 -16.05
CA GLN A 96 -6.45 -21.03 -15.49
C GLN A 96 -6.33 -20.51 -14.06
N PRO A 97 -7.18 -19.56 -13.62
CA PRO A 97 -7.20 -19.09 -12.23
C PRO A 97 -7.38 -20.26 -11.25
N LEU A 98 -6.42 -20.43 -10.34
CA LEU A 98 -6.41 -21.53 -9.37
C LEU A 98 -6.84 -21.07 -7.98
N LEU A 99 -6.19 -20.03 -7.45
CA LEU A 99 -6.44 -19.51 -6.11
C LEU A 99 -5.84 -18.10 -5.97
N ALA A 100 -6.57 -17.17 -5.37
CA ALA A 100 -6.03 -15.87 -4.94
C ALA A 100 -6.28 -15.65 -3.45
N ILE A 101 -5.20 -15.39 -2.72
CA ILE A 101 -5.15 -15.07 -1.30
C ILE A 101 -4.70 -13.61 -1.17
N LYS A 102 -5.43 -12.80 -0.38
CA LYS A 102 -5.10 -11.38 -0.18
C LYS A 102 -4.08 -11.21 0.95
N SER A 103 -3.42 -10.05 1.02
CA SER A 103 -2.43 -9.75 2.07
C SER A 103 -3.03 -9.48 3.45
N LEU A 104 -4.36 -9.43 3.56
CA LEU A 104 -5.10 -9.41 4.83
C LEU A 104 -5.27 -10.80 5.46
N ASP A 105 -4.89 -11.86 4.75
CA ASP A 105 -5.07 -13.23 5.18
C ASP A 105 -4.10 -13.61 6.32
N CYS A 106 -4.62 -14.24 7.36
CA CYS A 106 -3.85 -14.64 8.53
C CYS A 106 -3.83 -16.16 8.76
N ARG A 107 -4.20 -16.96 7.74
CA ARG A 107 -4.25 -18.44 7.82
C ARG A 107 -2.94 -19.10 8.24
N ALA A 108 -1.82 -18.42 7.96
CA ALA A 108 -0.49 -18.93 8.26
C ALA A 108 0.07 -18.42 9.60
N ASN A 109 -0.71 -17.73 10.42
CA ASN A 109 -0.29 -17.25 11.75
C ASN A 109 0.38 -18.35 12.58
N ASP A 110 -0.29 -19.50 12.71
CA ASP A 110 0.21 -20.63 13.52
C ASP A 110 1.46 -21.26 12.90
N LEU A 111 1.55 -21.24 11.56
CA LEU A 111 2.67 -21.79 10.82
C LEU A 111 3.93 -20.93 10.98
N VAL A 112 3.81 -19.61 11.05
CA VAL A 112 4.95 -18.68 11.12
C VAL A 112 5.89 -19.02 12.29
N GLN A 113 5.36 -19.27 13.48
CA GLN A 113 6.20 -19.62 14.63
C GLN A 113 6.92 -20.96 14.43
N THR A 114 6.22 -21.92 13.84
CA THR A 114 6.80 -23.24 13.53
C THR A 114 7.92 -23.12 12.50
N LEU A 115 7.72 -22.35 11.42
CA LEU A 115 8.76 -22.10 10.41
C LEU A 115 9.97 -21.38 11.00
N LYS A 116 9.75 -20.37 11.86
CA LYS A 116 10.84 -19.64 12.54
C LYS A 116 11.69 -20.56 13.45
N GLN A 117 11.11 -21.61 14.01
CA GLN A 117 11.80 -22.56 14.88
C GLN A 117 12.47 -23.71 14.12
N GLN A 118 11.87 -24.16 13.01
CA GLN A 118 12.32 -25.33 12.27
C GLN A 118 13.32 -25.00 11.16
N LEU A 119 13.21 -23.82 10.55
CA LEU A 119 14.07 -23.39 9.45
C LEU A 119 15.25 -22.57 9.96
N ASN A 120 16.22 -22.33 9.09
CA ASN A 120 17.29 -21.38 9.35
C ASN A 120 16.79 -19.94 9.21
N TYR A 121 15.94 -19.51 10.17
CA TYR A 121 15.26 -18.22 10.13
C TYR A 121 16.22 -17.04 9.96
N GLU A 122 17.36 -17.05 10.64
CA GLU A 122 18.35 -15.97 10.54
C GLU A 122 18.93 -15.86 9.12
N ALA A 123 19.21 -16.99 8.46
CA ALA A 123 19.68 -16.98 7.07
C ALA A 123 18.58 -16.53 6.10
N ILE A 124 17.34 -17.00 6.29
CA ILE A 124 16.19 -16.57 5.49
C ILE A 124 15.97 -15.07 5.62
N HIS A 125 15.99 -14.55 6.85
CA HIS A 125 15.82 -13.13 7.12
C HIS A 125 16.96 -12.28 6.56
N GLU A 126 18.19 -12.80 6.58
CA GLU A 126 19.34 -12.14 5.97
C GLU A 126 19.23 -12.04 4.45
N MET A 127 18.78 -13.12 3.79
CA MET A 127 18.58 -13.15 2.33
C MET A 127 17.39 -12.27 1.89
N ASN A 128 16.23 -12.41 2.53
CA ASN A 128 14.99 -11.78 2.06
C ASN A 128 14.70 -10.41 2.69
N ARG A 129 15.43 -10.00 3.75
CA ARG A 129 15.31 -8.71 4.46
C ARG A 129 13.96 -8.41 5.12
N GLN A 130 13.12 -9.42 5.34
CA GLN A 130 11.74 -9.26 5.84
C GLN A 130 11.32 -10.37 6.82
N GLY A 131 12.10 -11.45 6.89
CA GLY A 131 11.80 -12.60 7.72
C GLY A 131 10.61 -13.39 7.17
N ILE A 132 9.82 -13.95 8.08
CA ILE A 132 8.67 -14.82 7.79
C ILE A 132 7.47 -14.24 8.50
N TRP A 133 6.40 -13.97 7.75
CA TRP A 133 5.14 -13.44 8.28
C TRP A 133 3.93 -13.96 7.50
N PRO A 134 2.71 -13.92 8.07
CA PRO A 134 1.59 -14.77 7.66
C PRO A 134 1.13 -14.61 6.20
N ALA A 135 0.97 -13.38 5.72
CA ALA A 135 0.45 -13.12 4.38
C ALA A 135 1.54 -12.99 3.32
N GLN A 136 2.80 -13.23 3.68
CA GLN A 136 3.92 -13.26 2.74
C GLN A 136 3.75 -14.41 1.75
N SER A 137 4.00 -14.17 0.46
CA SER A 137 3.75 -15.17 -0.60
C SER A 137 4.52 -16.47 -0.37
N ALA A 138 5.80 -16.38 0.01
CA ALA A 138 6.62 -17.53 0.39
C ALA A 138 5.99 -18.35 1.53
N THR A 139 5.52 -17.69 2.58
CA THR A 139 4.87 -18.33 3.74
C THR A 139 3.56 -19.00 3.34
N LEU A 140 2.76 -18.37 2.47
CA LEU A 140 1.52 -18.94 1.95
C LEU A 140 1.77 -20.16 1.05
N LEU A 141 2.88 -20.19 0.30
CA LEU A 141 3.30 -21.38 -0.46
C LEU A 141 3.69 -22.54 0.48
N CYS A 142 4.47 -22.28 1.54
CA CYS A 142 4.77 -23.28 2.57
C CYS A 142 3.47 -23.81 3.22
N TRP A 143 2.51 -22.91 3.49
CA TRP A 143 1.21 -23.28 4.04
C TRP A 143 0.41 -24.17 3.08
N LEU A 144 0.34 -23.83 1.79
CA LEU A 144 -0.34 -24.65 0.79
C LEU A 144 0.31 -26.03 0.66
N LYS A 145 1.65 -26.10 0.67
CA LYS A 145 2.38 -27.36 0.62
C LYS A 145 1.99 -28.30 1.78
N GLN A 146 1.88 -27.75 2.99
CA GLN A 146 1.57 -28.52 4.20
C GLN A 146 0.08 -28.87 4.31
N TYR A 147 -0.81 -27.92 4.07
CA TYR A 147 -2.24 -28.04 4.41
C TYR A 147 -3.16 -28.27 3.20
N LYS A 148 -2.72 -27.94 1.99
CA LYS A 148 -3.48 -28.11 0.73
C LYS A 148 -2.60 -28.66 -0.40
N PRO A 149 -1.92 -29.81 -0.24
CA PRO A 149 -0.96 -30.33 -1.21
C PRO A 149 -1.58 -30.55 -2.61
N SER A 150 -2.87 -30.90 -2.69
CA SER A 150 -3.57 -31.08 -3.97
C SER A 150 -3.71 -29.78 -4.78
N VAL A 151 -3.80 -28.63 -4.11
CA VAL A 151 -3.78 -27.31 -4.75
C VAL A 151 -2.34 -26.95 -5.10
N TYR A 152 -1.41 -27.16 -4.17
CA TYR A 152 0.01 -26.86 -4.36
C TYR A 152 0.60 -27.55 -5.60
N HIS A 153 0.29 -28.83 -5.83
CA HIS A 153 0.77 -29.56 -7.01
C HIS A 153 0.16 -29.10 -8.35
N LYS A 154 -0.90 -28.28 -8.33
CA LYS A 154 -1.51 -27.73 -9.54
C LYS A 154 -0.92 -26.38 -9.94
N ILE A 155 -0.11 -25.76 -9.08
CA ILE A 155 0.48 -24.44 -9.32
C ILE A 155 1.34 -24.51 -10.58
N GLY A 156 0.95 -23.73 -11.58
CA GLY A 156 1.74 -23.49 -12.79
C GLY A 156 2.50 -22.17 -12.72
N GLN A 157 1.87 -21.11 -12.21
CA GLN A 157 2.47 -19.78 -12.08
C GLN A 157 2.14 -19.13 -10.73
N VAL A 158 3.15 -18.50 -10.13
CA VAL A 158 3.07 -17.70 -8.90
C VAL A 158 3.13 -16.24 -9.29
N LEU A 159 2.01 -15.55 -9.07
CA LEU A 159 1.77 -14.16 -9.46
C LEU A 159 1.33 -13.31 -8.25
N PHE A 160 1.33 -12.00 -8.48
CA PHE A 160 0.72 -11.01 -7.59
C PHE A 160 -0.58 -10.45 -8.18
N CYS A 161 -1.28 -9.62 -7.42
CA CYS A 161 -2.56 -9.04 -7.82
C CYS A 161 -2.45 -8.31 -9.18
N LYS A 162 -1.43 -7.45 -9.32
CA LYS A 162 -1.18 -6.71 -10.57
C LYS A 162 -0.81 -7.62 -11.72
N ASP A 163 -0.04 -8.68 -11.46
CA ASP A 163 0.45 -9.57 -12.51
C ASP A 163 -0.70 -10.37 -13.11
N TYR A 164 -1.68 -10.75 -12.30
CA TYR A 164 -2.90 -11.37 -12.80
C TYR A 164 -3.69 -10.41 -13.71
N LEU A 165 -3.82 -9.13 -13.34
CA LEU A 165 -4.49 -8.13 -14.20
C LEU A 165 -3.72 -7.89 -15.50
N ASN A 166 -2.38 -7.83 -15.44
CA ASN A 166 -1.52 -7.77 -16.62
C ASN A 166 -1.72 -8.99 -17.52
N PHE A 167 -1.71 -10.20 -16.96
CA PHE A 167 -2.00 -11.44 -17.69
C PHE A 167 -3.37 -11.41 -18.36
N CYS A 168 -4.41 -10.89 -17.69
CA CYS A 168 -5.73 -10.74 -18.31
C CYS A 168 -5.75 -9.72 -19.46
N LEU A 169 -4.94 -8.66 -19.37
CA LEU A 169 -4.81 -7.66 -20.44
C LEU A 169 -4.04 -8.22 -21.63
N THR A 170 -2.96 -8.97 -21.41
CA THR A 170 -1.96 -9.28 -22.43
C THR A 170 -1.90 -10.74 -22.86
N GLY A 171 -2.27 -11.67 -21.97
CA GLY A 171 -2.03 -13.11 -22.11
C GLY A 171 -0.59 -13.52 -21.74
N GLU A 172 0.28 -12.57 -21.42
CA GLU A 172 1.68 -12.81 -21.07
C GLU A 172 1.83 -13.02 -19.55
N VAL A 173 2.64 -14.01 -19.15
CA VAL A 173 2.91 -14.30 -17.75
C VAL A 173 4.25 -13.66 -17.37
N ALA A 174 4.21 -12.61 -16.56
CA ALA A 174 5.40 -11.93 -16.06
C ALA A 174 5.15 -11.33 -14.67
N THR A 175 6.25 -10.98 -14.00
CA THR A 175 6.22 -10.25 -12.73
C THR A 175 7.20 -9.07 -12.76
N GLU A 176 7.30 -8.34 -11.65
CA GLU A 176 8.15 -7.15 -11.51
C GLU A 176 8.92 -7.17 -10.19
N TYR A 177 10.07 -6.50 -10.17
CA TYR A 177 11.01 -6.52 -9.05
C TYR A 177 10.41 -6.03 -7.73
N GLY A 178 9.63 -4.95 -7.71
CA GLY A 178 8.99 -4.41 -6.51
C GLY A 178 8.13 -5.43 -5.76
N ASP A 179 7.17 -6.05 -6.45
CA ASP A 179 6.29 -7.07 -5.83
C ASP A 179 7.06 -8.34 -5.44
N LEU A 180 7.88 -8.87 -6.36
CA LEU A 180 8.60 -10.11 -6.11
C LEU A 180 9.60 -9.95 -4.95
N SER A 181 10.29 -8.82 -4.87
CA SER A 181 11.22 -8.55 -3.78
C SER A 181 10.53 -8.47 -2.42
N ALA A 182 9.28 -7.98 -2.36
CA ALA A 182 8.45 -7.94 -1.15
C ALA A 182 7.83 -9.32 -0.77
N SER A 183 7.94 -10.33 -1.62
CA SER A 183 7.16 -11.58 -1.50
C SER A 183 7.77 -12.66 -0.61
N GLY A 184 8.99 -12.45 -0.13
CA GLY A 184 9.80 -13.46 0.57
C GLY A 184 10.45 -14.52 -0.33
N LEU A 185 10.29 -14.44 -1.66
CA LEU A 185 10.89 -15.35 -2.64
C LEU A 185 12.20 -14.82 -3.24
N TYR A 186 12.53 -13.55 -2.98
CA TYR A 186 13.69 -12.86 -3.52
C TYR A 186 14.84 -12.82 -2.51
N ASP A 187 16.05 -13.06 -2.99
CA ASP A 187 17.27 -13.00 -2.19
C ASP A 187 18.06 -11.75 -2.59
N PHE A 188 18.08 -10.76 -1.70
CA PHE A 188 18.77 -9.49 -1.92
C PHE A 188 20.29 -9.64 -1.98
N SER A 189 20.87 -10.72 -1.44
CA SER A 189 22.30 -10.99 -1.56
C SER A 189 22.65 -11.55 -2.95
N ALA A 190 21.74 -12.31 -3.56
CA ALA A 190 21.89 -12.84 -4.91
C ALA A 190 21.41 -11.88 -6.01
N GLY A 191 20.51 -10.95 -5.67
CA GLY A 191 19.86 -10.05 -6.63
C GLY A 191 18.83 -10.73 -7.55
N ASP A 192 18.29 -11.89 -7.12
CA ASP A 192 17.35 -12.70 -7.90
C ASP A 192 16.61 -13.70 -6.99
N VAL A 193 15.67 -14.46 -7.55
CA VAL A 193 15.08 -15.66 -6.98
C VAL A 193 16.18 -16.71 -6.73
N SER A 194 16.47 -16.94 -5.46
CA SER A 194 17.55 -17.84 -5.04
C SER A 194 17.06 -19.25 -4.80
N GLY A 195 17.74 -20.23 -5.41
CA GLY A 195 17.50 -21.65 -5.12
C GLY A 195 17.83 -22.00 -3.66
N THR A 196 18.78 -21.29 -3.05
CA THR A 196 19.15 -21.45 -1.64
C THR A 196 18.01 -21.01 -0.74
N LEU A 197 17.46 -19.81 -0.96
CA LEU A 197 16.31 -19.31 -0.20
C LEU A 197 15.10 -20.26 -0.30
N LEU A 198 14.77 -20.71 -1.51
CA LEU A 198 13.66 -21.65 -1.71
C LEU A 198 13.92 -23.02 -1.07
N ALA A 199 15.17 -23.48 -1.02
CA ALA A 199 15.53 -24.72 -0.34
C ALA A 199 15.41 -24.61 1.18
N GLU A 200 15.85 -23.49 1.76
CA GLU A 200 15.68 -23.20 3.18
C GLU A 200 14.20 -23.11 3.57
N LEU A 201 13.35 -22.59 2.68
CA LEU A 201 11.90 -22.56 2.86
C LEU A 201 11.21 -23.91 2.57
N GLY A 202 11.95 -24.88 2.03
CA GLY A 202 11.43 -26.20 1.66
C GLY A 202 10.48 -26.17 0.46
N ILE A 203 10.63 -25.21 -0.47
CA ILE A 203 9.77 -25.01 -1.65
C ILE A 203 10.59 -24.85 -2.95
N SER A 204 11.74 -25.51 -3.05
CA SER A 204 12.66 -25.43 -4.21
C SER A 204 11.99 -25.62 -5.57
N GLU A 205 10.97 -26.47 -5.64
CA GLU A 205 10.19 -26.73 -6.85
C GLU A 205 9.44 -25.50 -7.38
N MET A 206 9.13 -24.51 -6.54
CA MET A 206 8.43 -23.29 -6.96
C MET A 206 9.27 -22.36 -7.82
N LYS A 207 10.59 -22.59 -7.92
CA LYS A 207 11.47 -21.79 -8.78
C LYS A 207 10.98 -21.72 -10.24
N GLN A 208 10.41 -22.82 -10.75
CA GLN A 208 9.91 -22.90 -12.12
C GLN A 208 8.56 -22.22 -12.32
N ALA A 209 7.82 -21.99 -11.24
CA ALA A 209 6.51 -21.31 -11.27
C ALA A 209 6.65 -19.78 -11.09
N ILE A 210 7.84 -19.27 -10.80
CA ILE A 210 8.08 -17.83 -10.72
C ILE A 210 8.40 -17.33 -12.14
N PRO A 211 7.60 -16.39 -12.69
CA PRO A 211 7.75 -15.96 -14.07
C PRO A 211 8.91 -14.99 -14.26
N THR A 212 9.17 -14.60 -15.51
CA THR A 212 10.21 -13.62 -15.85
C THR A 212 9.92 -12.27 -15.19
N MET A 213 10.96 -11.66 -14.63
CA MET A 213 10.91 -10.34 -14.01
C MET A 213 11.21 -9.23 -14.99
N TYR A 214 10.50 -8.12 -14.85
CA TYR A 214 10.71 -6.87 -15.57
C TYR A 214 10.92 -5.71 -14.59
N GLN A 215 11.50 -4.61 -15.06
CA GLN A 215 11.45 -3.31 -14.39
C GLN A 215 10.06 -2.68 -14.56
N SER A 216 9.68 -1.80 -13.65
CA SER A 216 8.30 -1.30 -13.52
C SER A 216 7.74 -0.61 -14.78
N GLN A 217 8.61 0.08 -15.54
CA GLN A 217 8.27 0.78 -16.77
C GLN A 217 8.46 -0.05 -18.04
N GLU A 218 9.03 -1.26 -17.95
CA GLU A 218 9.24 -2.10 -19.14
C GLU A 218 7.91 -2.64 -19.67
N ILE A 219 7.75 -2.62 -20.98
CA ILE A 219 6.58 -3.17 -21.68
C ILE A 219 6.66 -4.69 -21.58
N MET A 220 5.77 -5.29 -20.79
CA MET A 220 5.70 -6.74 -20.60
C MET A 220 4.78 -7.42 -21.62
N GLY A 221 3.92 -6.65 -22.28
CA GLY A 221 2.99 -7.16 -23.28
C GLY A 221 2.17 -6.05 -23.92
N LYS A 222 1.13 -6.44 -24.65
CA LYS A 222 0.18 -5.51 -25.29
C LYS A 222 -1.23 -5.99 -25.06
N VAL A 223 -2.18 -5.06 -25.03
CA VAL A 223 -3.61 -5.37 -24.92
C VAL A 223 -3.99 -6.37 -26.02
N SER A 224 -4.45 -7.55 -25.60
CA SER A 224 -4.90 -8.62 -26.49
C SER A 224 -6.23 -8.26 -27.17
N PRO A 225 -6.59 -8.91 -28.30
CA PRO A 225 -7.90 -8.70 -28.93
C PRO A 225 -9.08 -8.98 -28.00
N ASP A 226 -8.97 -9.99 -27.13
CA ASP A 226 -10.01 -10.33 -26.16
C ASP A 226 -10.13 -9.29 -25.06
N ALA A 227 -9.01 -8.80 -24.53
CA ALA A 227 -9.01 -7.71 -23.55
C ALA A 227 -9.54 -6.41 -24.17
N ALA A 228 -9.17 -6.08 -25.41
CA ALA A 228 -9.68 -4.91 -26.13
C ALA A 228 -11.22 -4.92 -26.22
N ARG A 229 -11.81 -6.08 -26.55
CA ARG A 229 -13.27 -6.25 -26.62
C ARG A 229 -13.98 -6.02 -25.26
N LEU A 230 -13.34 -6.37 -24.15
CA LEU A 230 -13.92 -6.23 -22.81
C LEU A 230 -13.68 -4.86 -22.17
N THR A 231 -12.58 -4.20 -22.52
CA THR A 231 -12.12 -2.95 -21.88
C THR A 231 -12.42 -1.70 -22.72
N GLY A 232 -12.67 -1.85 -24.03
CA GLY A 232 -12.73 -0.73 -24.96
C GLY A 232 -11.37 -0.14 -25.34
N LEU A 233 -10.26 -0.69 -24.82
CA LEU A 233 -8.90 -0.30 -25.22
C LEU A 233 -8.58 -0.78 -26.64
N LEU A 234 -7.58 -0.15 -27.26
CA LEU A 234 -7.11 -0.54 -28.57
C LEU A 234 -6.22 -1.80 -28.44
N ALA A 235 -6.52 -2.83 -29.23
CA ALA A 235 -5.65 -3.99 -29.32
C ALA A 235 -4.25 -3.56 -29.78
N GLY A 236 -3.21 -4.02 -29.07
CA GLY A 236 -1.84 -3.59 -29.32
C GLY A 236 -1.36 -2.41 -28.47
N THR A 237 -2.22 -1.75 -27.69
CA THR A 237 -1.78 -0.75 -26.70
C THR A 237 -0.76 -1.38 -25.74
N PRO A 238 0.43 -0.77 -25.55
CA PRO A 238 1.44 -1.27 -24.62
C PRO A 238 0.93 -1.40 -23.19
N VAL A 239 1.33 -2.48 -22.52
CA VAL A 239 1.10 -2.70 -21.09
C VAL A 239 2.45 -2.86 -20.41
N VAL A 240 2.76 -1.98 -19.46
CA VAL A 240 3.99 -2.09 -18.67
C VAL A 240 3.81 -3.06 -17.51
N SER A 241 4.91 -3.57 -16.96
CA SER A 241 4.88 -4.50 -15.82
C SER A 241 4.22 -3.89 -14.57
N GLY A 242 4.29 -2.56 -14.41
CA GLY A 242 3.65 -1.82 -13.33
C GLY A 242 4.42 -1.93 -12.02
N CYS A 243 3.78 -1.67 -10.88
CA CYS A 243 4.48 -1.65 -9.59
C CYS A 243 3.62 -2.23 -8.48
N PHE A 244 4.26 -2.75 -7.42
CA PHE A 244 3.62 -2.88 -6.11
C PHE A 244 2.95 -1.55 -5.70
N ASP A 245 1.72 -1.58 -5.15
CA ASP A 245 0.93 -0.39 -4.80
C ASP A 245 1.66 0.65 -3.94
N ILE A 246 2.49 0.22 -2.99
CA ILE A 246 3.26 1.16 -2.16
C ILE A 246 4.37 1.86 -2.98
N VAL A 247 4.99 1.16 -3.93
CA VAL A 247 5.97 1.74 -4.87
C VAL A 247 5.25 2.73 -5.79
N ALA A 248 4.08 2.34 -6.31
CA ALA A 248 3.24 3.19 -7.14
C ALA A 248 2.82 4.47 -6.39
N CYS A 249 2.42 4.35 -5.12
CA CYS A 249 2.09 5.49 -4.28
C CYS A 249 3.29 6.40 -4.00
N ALA A 250 4.51 5.87 -3.82
CA ALA A 250 5.70 6.69 -3.69
C ALA A 250 5.94 7.52 -4.95
N LEU A 251 5.97 6.87 -6.12
CA LEU A 251 6.15 7.53 -7.42
C LEU A 251 5.06 8.58 -7.66
N GLY A 252 3.81 8.15 -7.57
CA GLY A 252 2.67 8.98 -7.85
C GLY A 252 2.34 10.00 -6.78
N SER A 253 3.04 10.06 -5.65
CA SER A 253 2.95 11.18 -4.69
C SER A 253 4.11 12.16 -4.80
N GLY A 254 5.19 11.81 -5.52
CA GLY A 254 6.37 12.66 -5.68
C GLY A 254 7.60 12.20 -4.91
N VAL A 255 7.53 11.06 -4.23
CA VAL A 255 8.66 10.55 -3.45
C VAL A 255 9.62 9.81 -4.38
N TRP A 256 10.72 10.48 -4.71
CA TRP A 256 11.80 9.94 -5.51
C TRP A 256 13.16 9.95 -4.81
N HIS A 257 13.48 10.98 -4.00
CA HIS A 257 14.80 11.16 -3.40
C HIS A 257 14.94 10.56 -1.99
N SER A 258 16.17 10.19 -1.61
CA SER A 258 16.52 9.42 -0.41
C SER A 258 16.43 10.15 0.95
N GLN A 259 15.60 11.18 1.06
CA GLN A 259 15.39 11.96 2.30
C GLN A 259 13.93 12.38 2.52
N SER A 260 13.05 11.98 1.60
CA SER A 260 11.60 12.19 1.71
C SER A 260 10.95 10.85 1.99
N ALA A 261 10.15 10.78 3.05
CA ALA A 261 9.29 9.63 3.28
C ALA A 261 7.99 9.73 2.47
N SER A 262 7.45 8.61 2.04
CA SER A 262 6.06 8.48 1.61
C SER A 262 5.26 7.96 2.80
N VAL A 263 4.35 8.78 3.32
CA VAL A 263 3.50 8.45 4.47
C VAL A 263 2.08 8.26 3.97
N ILE A 264 1.58 7.03 4.04
CA ILE A 264 0.24 6.68 3.60
C ILE A 264 -0.62 6.45 4.85
N ALA A 265 -1.53 7.39 5.11
CA ALA A 265 -2.51 7.31 6.18
C ALA A 265 -3.86 6.89 5.58
N GLY A 266 -3.95 5.59 5.27
CA GLY A 266 -5.13 4.92 4.71
C GLY A 266 -5.77 3.97 5.73
N SER A 267 -6.36 2.86 5.26
CA SER A 267 -6.78 1.78 6.16
C SER A 267 -5.60 1.19 6.93
N TRP A 268 -4.44 1.11 6.26
CA TRP A 268 -3.15 0.75 6.84
C TRP A 268 -2.32 2.00 7.15
N SER A 269 -1.45 1.89 8.15
CA SER A 269 -0.37 2.85 8.37
C SER A 269 0.84 2.35 7.60
N ILE A 270 1.30 3.07 6.57
CA ILE A 270 2.50 2.72 5.81
C ILE A 270 3.41 3.93 5.78
N ASN A 271 4.67 3.72 6.17
CA ASN A 271 5.72 4.74 6.18
C ASN A 271 6.91 4.13 5.47
N GLN A 272 7.36 4.78 4.39
CA GLN A 272 8.43 4.22 3.58
C GLN A 272 9.39 5.30 3.12
N VAL A 273 10.67 4.93 2.98
CA VAL A 273 11.75 5.84 2.57
C VAL A 273 12.52 5.19 1.44
N VAL A 274 12.81 5.97 0.40
CA VAL A 274 13.70 5.56 -0.68
C VAL A 274 15.13 5.51 -0.15
N SER A 275 15.80 4.38 -0.34
CA SER A 275 17.15 4.13 0.13
C SER A 275 18.05 3.76 -1.05
N ASP A 276 19.19 4.44 -1.16
CA ASP A 276 20.22 4.16 -2.18
C ASP A 276 21.08 2.95 -1.81
N SER A 277 20.95 2.44 -0.58
CA SER A 277 21.60 1.23 -0.08
C SER A 277 20.56 0.23 0.41
N LEU A 278 20.91 -1.05 0.41
CA LEU A 278 20.04 -2.12 0.90
C LEU A 278 19.69 -1.87 2.38
N PRO A 279 18.41 -1.69 2.72
CA PRO A 279 17.99 -1.50 4.11
C PRO A 279 18.41 -2.66 5.00
N THR A 280 18.68 -2.36 6.26
CA THR A 280 18.99 -3.39 7.25
C THR A 280 17.74 -4.22 7.56
N ARG A 281 17.92 -5.45 8.06
CA ARG A 281 16.83 -6.33 8.53
C ARG A 281 16.06 -5.81 9.76
N ALA A 282 16.35 -4.58 10.21
CA ALA A 282 15.63 -3.93 11.29
C ALA A 282 14.29 -3.36 10.82
N VAL A 283 14.11 -3.15 9.51
CA VAL A 283 12.83 -2.70 8.97
C VAL A 283 11.87 -3.86 8.77
N PHE A 284 10.57 -3.60 8.87
CA PHE A 284 9.53 -4.60 8.62
C PHE A 284 9.63 -5.19 7.21
N MET A 285 9.78 -4.34 6.20
CA MET A 285 9.86 -4.79 4.82
C MET A 285 10.86 -3.99 3.98
N THR A 286 11.59 -4.70 3.13
CA THR A 286 12.40 -4.12 2.06
C THR A 286 11.81 -4.52 0.73
N CYS A 287 11.61 -3.57 -0.18
CA CYS A 287 11.26 -3.86 -1.57
C CYS A 287 12.14 -3.09 -2.53
N TYR A 288 12.27 -3.59 -3.75
CA TYR A 288 13.00 -2.95 -4.82
C TYR A 288 12.27 -1.68 -5.26
N PHE A 289 13.05 -0.64 -5.50
CA PHE A 289 12.60 0.62 -6.07
C PHE A 289 13.37 0.88 -7.37
N PRO A 290 12.76 1.52 -8.38
CA PRO A 290 13.43 1.76 -9.65
C PRO A 290 14.82 2.39 -9.53
N GLU A 291 15.68 2.05 -10.50
CA GLU A 291 17.09 2.45 -10.59
C GLU A 291 18.01 1.79 -9.53
N GLN A 292 17.79 0.50 -9.25
CA GLN A 292 18.60 -0.29 -8.30
C GLN A 292 18.61 0.27 -6.88
N ARG A 293 17.50 0.88 -6.48
CA ARG A 293 17.28 1.40 -5.13
C ARG A 293 16.29 0.52 -4.40
N TYR A 294 15.97 0.91 -3.18
CA TYR A 294 15.11 0.15 -2.30
C TYR A 294 14.11 1.08 -1.61
N LEU A 295 12.97 0.53 -1.18
CA LEU A 295 12.15 1.14 -0.15
C LEU A 295 12.37 0.39 1.15
N ALA A 296 12.75 1.13 2.18
CA ALA A 296 12.64 0.71 3.56
C ALA A 296 11.22 1.01 4.04
N VAL A 297 10.49 0.00 4.51
CA VAL A 297 9.05 0.10 4.82
C VAL A 297 8.78 -0.32 6.25
N GLU A 298 8.06 0.53 6.96
CA GLU A 298 7.43 0.24 8.24
C GLU A 298 5.93 0.39 8.11
N SER A 299 5.18 -0.61 8.57
CA SER A 299 3.73 -0.60 8.43
C SER A 299 3.02 -1.37 9.52
N SER A 300 1.77 -0.99 9.76
CA SER A 300 0.88 -1.73 10.65
C SER A 300 -0.56 -1.76 10.15
N ALA A 301 -1.31 -2.76 10.61
CA ALA A 301 -2.63 -3.13 10.11
C ALA A 301 -3.74 -2.08 10.30
N THR A 302 -3.43 -0.92 10.89
CA THR A 302 -4.45 0.10 11.19
C THR A 302 -3.90 1.52 11.14
N SER A 303 -4.69 2.44 10.56
CA SER A 303 -4.47 3.89 10.62
C SER A 303 -5.84 4.58 10.67
N ALA A 304 -6.35 5.10 9.56
CA ALA A 304 -7.65 5.77 9.46
C ALA A 304 -8.85 4.82 9.73
N SER A 305 -8.65 3.50 9.69
CA SER A 305 -9.67 2.53 10.12
C SER A 305 -10.08 2.71 11.58
N ASN A 306 -9.18 3.15 12.46
CA ASN A 306 -9.52 3.48 13.84
C ASN A 306 -10.45 4.69 13.94
N LEU A 307 -10.25 5.69 13.06
CA LEU A 307 -11.14 6.85 12.99
C LEU A 307 -12.53 6.46 12.48
N GLU A 308 -12.62 5.63 11.43
CA GLU A 308 -13.91 5.16 10.92
C GLU A 308 -14.70 4.39 11.99
N TRP A 309 -14.03 3.52 12.76
CA TRP A 309 -14.63 2.85 13.91
C TRP A 309 -15.16 3.87 14.92
N PHE A 310 -14.33 4.84 15.32
CA PHE A 310 -14.72 5.83 16.33
C PHE A 310 -15.91 6.69 15.85
N ILE A 311 -15.94 7.06 14.57
CA ILE A 311 -17.07 7.77 13.97
C ILE A 311 -18.33 6.90 14.00
N CYS A 312 -18.24 5.63 13.61
CA CYS A 312 -19.38 4.73 13.59
C CYS A 312 -19.99 4.52 14.98
N GLU A 313 -19.15 4.40 16.01
CA GLU A 313 -19.61 4.12 17.37
C GLU A 313 -20.04 5.38 18.14
N PHE A 314 -19.32 6.49 17.96
CA PHE A 314 -19.55 7.69 18.77
C PHE A 314 -20.28 8.79 18.00
N PHE A 315 -20.11 8.94 16.68
CA PHE A 315 -20.67 10.05 15.88
C PHE A 315 -21.77 9.64 14.89
N LYS A 316 -22.43 8.49 15.11
CA LYS A 316 -23.44 7.96 14.18
C LYS A 316 -24.57 8.95 13.87
N GLU A 317 -25.12 9.60 14.89
CA GLU A 317 -26.23 10.53 14.74
C GLU A 317 -25.80 11.81 14.01
N GLU A 318 -24.63 12.35 14.35
CA GLU A 318 -24.07 13.52 13.66
C GLU A 318 -23.74 13.24 12.20
N LYS A 319 -23.20 12.04 11.89
CA LYS A 319 -22.95 11.61 10.51
C LYS A 319 -24.25 11.53 9.71
N GLN A 320 -25.30 10.94 10.28
CA GLN A 320 -26.61 10.86 9.63
C GLN A 320 -27.26 12.24 9.44
N LEU A 321 -27.06 13.17 10.38
CA LEU A 321 -27.55 14.53 10.26
C LEU A 321 -26.83 15.28 9.13
N ALA A 322 -25.50 15.21 9.10
CA ALA A 322 -24.69 15.82 8.04
C ALA A 322 -25.05 15.27 6.65
N GLU A 323 -25.30 13.96 6.53
CA GLU A 323 -25.78 13.33 5.28
C GLU A 323 -27.16 13.87 4.85
N LYS A 324 -28.08 14.08 5.80
CA LYS A 324 -29.41 14.66 5.50
C LYS A 324 -29.34 16.13 5.10
N GLU A 325 -28.42 16.87 5.71
CA GLU A 325 -28.23 18.31 5.47
C GLU A 325 -27.27 18.59 4.30
N ASN A 326 -26.70 17.55 3.69
CA ASN A 326 -25.68 17.64 2.63
C ASN A 326 -24.47 18.49 3.03
N CYS A 327 -24.06 18.36 4.30
CA CYS A 327 -22.90 19.03 4.89
C CYS A 327 -21.68 18.09 4.88
N ASP A 328 -20.46 18.66 4.78
CA ASP A 328 -19.24 17.87 4.91
C ASP A 328 -18.98 17.52 6.39
N PHE A 329 -19.31 16.28 6.75
CA PHE A 329 -19.12 15.75 8.09
C PHE A 329 -17.65 15.75 8.54
N PHE A 330 -16.71 15.47 7.63
CA PHE A 330 -15.29 15.43 7.97
C PHE A 330 -14.73 16.82 8.24
N GLU A 331 -15.27 17.85 7.58
CA GLU A 331 -14.90 19.24 7.89
C GLU A 331 -15.35 19.65 9.29
N GLN A 332 -16.52 19.19 9.76
CA GLN A 332 -16.94 19.40 11.14
C GLN A 332 -15.98 18.73 12.15
N LEU A 333 -15.50 17.53 11.85
CA LEU A 333 -14.47 16.87 12.68
C LEU A 333 -13.15 17.65 12.67
N ASN A 334 -12.72 18.16 11.51
CA ASN A 334 -11.52 18.99 11.39
C ASN A 334 -11.62 20.22 12.31
N ILE A 335 -12.77 20.91 12.31
CA ILE A 335 -13.02 22.06 13.17
C ILE A 335 -12.90 21.66 14.65
N LEU A 336 -13.59 20.60 15.08
CA LEU A 336 -13.53 20.11 16.47
C LEU A 336 -12.10 19.79 16.92
N VAL A 337 -11.32 19.13 16.07
CA VAL A 337 -9.91 18.81 16.38
C VAL A 337 -9.07 20.07 16.44
N SER A 338 -9.28 21.03 15.52
CA SER A 338 -8.52 22.30 15.49
C SER A 338 -8.80 23.21 16.69
N GLU A 339 -10.01 23.18 17.23
CA GLU A 339 -10.42 23.97 18.41
C GLU A 339 -10.01 23.29 19.73
N THR A 340 -9.58 22.02 19.68
CA THR A 340 -9.20 21.28 20.88
C THR A 340 -7.87 21.79 21.42
N LYS A 341 -7.88 22.28 22.66
CA LYS A 341 -6.67 22.77 23.33
C LYS A 341 -5.77 21.60 23.71
N VAL A 342 -4.61 21.51 23.08
CA VAL A 342 -3.60 20.49 23.38
C VAL A 342 -3.02 20.71 24.79
N VAL A 343 -3.27 19.76 25.69
CA VAL A 343 -2.74 19.75 27.07
C VAL A 343 -2.31 18.33 27.46
N ASN A 344 -1.36 18.20 28.38
CA ASN A 344 -0.86 16.89 28.84
C ASN A 344 -1.94 16.01 29.50
N THR A 345 -3.05 16.60 29.95
CA THR A 345 -4.17 15.87 30.56
C THR A 345 -5.15 15.28 29.55
N LEU A 346 -5.06 15.64 28.25
CA LEU A 346 -5.89 15.00 27.22
C LEU A 346 -5.65 13.49 27.23
N PRO A 347 -6.71 12.68 27.02
CA PRO A 347 -6.58 11.23 26.92
C PRO A 347 -5.56 10.82 25.86
N LEU A 348 -5.00 9.63 26.02
CA LEU A 348 -4.20 8.96 24.99
C LEU A 348 -5.03 7.86 24.36
N PHE A 349 -4.85 7.62 23.07
CA PHE A 349 -5.43 6.49 22.36
C PHE A 349 -4.32 5.65 21.76
N HIS A 350 -4.33 4.34 22.03
CA HIS A 350 -3.46 3.39 21.31
C HIS A 350 -4.27 2.75 20.18
N PRO A 351 -3.86 2.89 18.92
CA PRO A 351 -4.70 2.56 17.77
C PRO A 351 -4.69 1.08 17.37
N TYR A 352 -4.58 0.13 18.30
CA TYR A 352 -4.45 -1.30 17.98
C TYR A 352 -5.80 -2.06 17.96
N LEU A 353 -6.87 -1.44 17.43
CA LEU A 353 -8.23 -2.04 17.42
C LEU A 353 -8.32 -3.33 16.59
N TYR A 354 -7.53 -3.44 15.53
CA TYR A 354 -7.48 -4.62 14.66
C TYR A 354 -6.15 -5.39 14.79
N GLY A 355 -5.46 -5.22 15.93
CA GLY A 355 -4.19 -5.87 16.26
C GLY A 355 -2.95 -5.07 15.83
N GLY A 356 -1.80 -5.47 16.39
CA GLY A 356 -0.47 -5.01 15.99
C GLY A 356 0.30 -6.06 15.19
N CYS A 357 1.37 -5.66 14.50
CA CYS A 357 2.23 -6.58 13.74
C CYS A 357 3.13 -7.47 14.60
N ASP A 358 3.25 -7.15 15.90
CA ASP A 358 4.03 -7.94 16.85
C ASP A 358 3.23 -9.15 17.35
N ASN A 359 3.93 -10.26 17.64
CA ASN A 359 3.41 -11.48 18.26
C ASN A 359 2.78 -11.28 19.68
N GLN A 360 2.55 -10.03 20.10
CA GLN A 360 1.87 -9.65 21.34
C GLN A 360 0.67 -8.77 21.00
N PRO A 361 -0.57 -9.29 21.13
CA PRO A 361 -1.76 -8.56 20.75
C PRO A 361 -2.05 -7.43 21.75
N VAL A 362 -1.42 -6.28 21.55
CA VAL A 362 -1.85 -5.06 22.23
C VAL A 362 -3.21 -4.66 21.63
N GLN A 363 -4.19 -4.39 22.49
CA GLN A 363 -5.53 -3.99 22.08
C GLN A 363 -5.68 -2.47 22.10
N GLY A 364 -6.60 -1.94 21.28
CA GLY A 364 -6.93 -0.53 21.30
C GLY A 364 -7.45 -0.09 22.68
N ASN A 365 -7.02 1.07 23.16
CA ASN A 365 -7.45 1.59 24.47
C ASN A 365 -7.43 3.12 24.52
N PHE A 366 -8.27 3.67 25.40
CA PHE A 366 -8.17 5.05 25.85
C PHE A 366 -7.58 5.07 27.27
N PHE A 367 -6.51 5.84 27.47
CA PHE A 367 -5.86 5.99 28.76
C PHE A 367 -5.98 7.42 29.29
N GLY A 368 -6.26 7.54 30.60
CA GLY A 368 -6.29 8.83 31.29
C GLY A 368 -7.61 9.60 31.22
N LEU A 369 -8.75 8.92 30.99
CA LEU A 369 -10.07 9.54 31.00
C LEU A 369 -10.45 10.06 32.40
N THR A 370 -11.15 11.19 32.44
CA THR A 370 -11.68 11.86 33.64
C THR A 370 -13.02 12.50 33.28
N GLY A 371 -13.85 12.80 34.30
CA GLY A 371 -15.25 13.22 34.10
C GLY A 371 -15.47 14.57 33.41
N TRP A 372 -14.42 15.35 33.12
CA TRP A 372 -14.52 16.62 32.40
C TRP A 372 -14.14 16.50 30.92
N HIS A 373 -13.65 15.35 30.47
CA HIS A 373 -13.34 15.15 29.05
C HIS A 373 -14.63 15.06 28.23
N LYS A 374 -14.60 15.66 27.06
CA LYS A 374 -15.69 15.70 26.09
C LYS A 374 -15.42 14.76 24.94
N LYS A 375 -16.44 14.53 24.13
CA LYS A 375 -16.36 13.76 22.88
C LYS A 375 -15.26 14.28 21.93
N SER A 376 -15.05 15.61 21.88
CA SER A 376 -13.97 16.25 21.11
C SER A 376 -12.58 15.86 21.61
N ASP A 377 -12.39 15.70 22.93
CA ASP A 377 -11.09 15.33 23.50
C ASP A 377 -10.73 13.88 23.14
N LEU A 378 -11.73 12.99 23.10
CA LEU A 378 -11.54 11.62 22.63
C LEU A 378 -11.28 11.57 21.12
N LEU A 379 -11.98 12.38 20.32
CA LEU A 379 -11.72 12.52 18.89
C LEU A 379 -10.27 12.97 18.64
N TYR A 380 -9.81 13.99 19.36
CA TYR A 380 -8.43 14.45 19.28
C TYR A 380 -7.45 13.34 19.68
N ALA A 381 -7.73 12.60 20.76
CA ALA A 381 -6.89 11.48 21.18
C ALA A 381 -6.78 10.41 20.09
N VAL A 382 -7.87 10.10 19.36
CA VAL A 382 -7.84 9.16 18.22
C VAL A 382 -6.94 9.68 17.10
N TYR A 383 -7.05 10.96 16.74
CA TYR A 383 -6.20 11.58 15.72
C TYR A 383 -4.74 11.48 16.12
N GLU A 384 -4.41 11.95 17.32
CA GLU A 384 -3.04 11.96 17.85
C GLU A 384 -2.47 10.54 17.97
N GLY A 385 -3.26 9.59 18.48
CA GLY A 385 -2.85 8.19 18.62
C GLY A 385 -2.47 7.54 17.28
N ILE A 386 -3.23 7.83 16.22
CA ILE A 386 -2.89 7.39 14.85
C ILE A 386 -1.53 7.98 14.43
N VAL A 387 -1.32 9.29 14.62
CA VAL A 387 -0.03 9.92 14.26
C VAL A 387 1.12 9.40 15.13
N PHE A 388 0.91 9.07 16.40
CA PHE A 388 1.91 8.41 17.24
C PHE A 388 2.29 7.02 16.72
N GLY A 389 1.35 6.25 16.19
CA GLY A 389 1.67 5.00 15.49
C GLY A 389 2.57 5.23 14.27
N HIS A 390 2.31 6.29 13.49
CA HIS A 390 3.24 6.70 12.41
C HIS A 390 4.60 7.16 12.95
N LEU A 391 4.66 7.84 14.10
CA LEU A 391 5.91 8.23 14.73
C LEU A 391 6.73 7.02 15.20
N GLU A 392 6.10 5.96 15.71
CA GLU A 392 6.78 4.69 16.02
C GLU A 392 7.48 4.13 14.77
N HIS A 393 6.76 4.04 13.65
CA HIS A 393 7.32 3.59 12.36
C HIS A 393 8.46 4.49 11.85
N MET A 394 8.26 5.81 11.89
CA MET A 394 9.29 6.76 11.46
C MET A 394 10.55 6.69 12.32
N ASN A 395 10.40 6.46 13.63
CA ASN A 395 11.54 6.24 14.52
C ASN A 395 12.25 4.91 14.22
N GLN A 396 11.52 3.85 13.90
CA GLN A 396 12.13 2.58 13.50
C GLN A 396 12.93 2.71 12.19
N LEU A 397 12.41 3.46 11.21
CA LEU A 397 13.14 3.80 9.99
C LEU A 397 14.41 4.62 10.29
N ARG A 398 14.35 5.59 11.20
CA ARG A 398 15.54 6.35 11.63
C ARG A 398 16.56 5.46 12.32
N LEU A 399 16.12 4.56 13.20
CA LEU A 399 16.97 3.59 13.89
C LEU A 399 17.64 2.60 12.93
N SER A 400 17.00 2.29 11.80
CA SER A 400 17.57 1.44 10.75
C SER A 400 18.61 2.15 9.87
N GLY A 401 18.88 3.44 10.13
CA GLY A 401 19.88 4.26 9.44
C GLY A 401 19.32 5.20 8.37
N GLN A 402 18.00 5.28 8.20
CA GLN A 402 17.39 6.18 7.22
C GLN A 402 17.38 7.63 7.71
N HIS A 403 17.72 8.56 6.82
CA HIS A 403 17.64 9.99 7.09
C HIS A 403 16.34 10.55 6.51
N ILE A 404 15.52 11.23 7.33
CA ILE A 404 14.20 11.72 6.91
C ILE A 404 14.05 13.19 7.29
N GLU A 405 13.99 14.05 6.28
CA GLU A 405 13.87 15.51 6.45
C GLU A 405 12.46 16.02 6.13
N SER A 406 11.78 15.32 5.22
CA SER A 406 10.45 15.66 4.75
C SER A 406 9.63 14.39 4.55
N ALA A 407 8.31 14.56 4.43
CA ALA A 407 7.43 13.48 4.07
C ALA A 407 6.27 13.98 3.21
N ILE A 408 5.85 13.15 2.26
CA ILE A 408 4.66 13.38 1.47
C ILE A 408 3.54 12.50 2.04
N LEU A 409 2.51 13.15 2.57
CA LEU A 409 1.33 12.53 3.12
C LEU A 409 0.32 12.24 2.00
N SER A 410 -0.12 10.98 1.95
CA SER A 410 -1.14 10.47 1.03
C SER A 410 -2.22 9.71 1.80
N GLY A 411 -3.33 9.40 1.12
CA GLY A 411 -4.49 8.72 1.72
C GLY A 411 -5.55 9.69 2.24
N GLY A 412 -6.50 9.19 3.04
CA GLY A 412 -7.65 9.97 3.51
C GLY A 412 -7.24 11.18 4.34
N ALA A 413 -6.20 11.04 5.18
CA ALA A 413 -5.69 12.11 6.02
C ALA A 413 -5.10 13.29 5.23
N ALA A 414 -4.56 13.05 4.02
CA ALA A 414 -3.95 14.08 3.18
C ALA A 414 -4.95 15.14 2.70
N LYS A 415 -6.26 14.86 2.76
CA LYS A 415 -7.33 15.80 2.39
C LYS A 415 -7.59 16.86 3.47
N SER A 416 -7.07 16.66 4.68
CA SER A 416 -7.31 17.54 5.82
C SER A 416 -6.04 18.32 6.20
N PRO A 417 -6.11 19.66 6.21
CA PRO A 417 -5.01 20.49 6.69
C PRO A 417 -4.67 20.24 8.17
N VAL A 418 -5.67 19.94 9.00
CA VAL A 418 -5.49 19.65 10.43
C VAL A 418 -4.67 18.38 10.63
N TRP A 419 -4.98 17.33 9.86
CA TRP A 419 -4.15 16.12 9.82
C TRP A 419 -2.73 16.45 9.38
N SER A 420 -2.57 17.15 8.25
CA SER A 420 -1.24 17.46 7.69
C SER A 420 -0.37 18.25 8.67
N GLN A 421 -0.93 19.23 9.39
CA GLN A 421 -0.21 19.98 10.43
C GLN A 421 0.10 19.11 11.66
N MET A 422 -0.81 18.25 12.09
CA MET A 422 -0.57 17.34 13.22
C MET A 422 0.55 16.34 12.90
N PHE A 423 0.59 15.81 11.67
CA PHE A 423 1.71 15.00 11.19
C PHE A 423 3.03 15.78 11.21
N ALA A 424 3.04 17.04 10.77
CA ALA A 424 4.24 17.87 10.78
C ALA A 424 4.73 18.10 12.22
N ASP A 425 3.81 18.49 13.11
CA ASP A 425 4.12 18.76 14.51
C ASP A 425 4.66 17.51 15.24
N ILE A 426 4.02 16.35 15.07
CA ILE A 426 4.38 15.12 15.82
C ILE A 426 5.58 14.40 15.21
N LEU A 427 5.66 14.28 13.88
CA LEU A 427 6.79 13.62 13.23
C LEU A 427 8.05 14.48 13.22
N ASN A 428 7.89 15.79 13.46
CA ASN A 428 8.91 16.83 13.43
C ASN A 428 9.68 16.85 12.10
N VAL A 429 8.92 16.78 10.99
CA VAL A 429 9.41 16.89 9.61
C VAL A 429 8.46 17.77 8.80
N THR A 430 8.94 18.32 7.69
CA THR A 430 8.06 19.07 6.77
C THR A 430 7.11 18.09 6.07
N ILE A 431 5.80 18.37 6.13
CA ILE A 431 4.78 17.56 5.47
C ILE A 431 4.26 18.27 4.24
N GLN A 432 4.20 17.56 3.12
CA GLN A 432 3.51 18.00 1.90
C GLN A 432 2.43 17.01 1.53
N THR A 433 1.45 17.45 0.75
CA THR A 433 0.48 16.58 0.09
C THR A 433 0.55 16.83 -1.41
N SER A 434 0.08 15.88 -2.21
CA SER A 434 0.02 16.09 -3.66
C SER A 434 -1.38 16.46 -4.13
N ASP A 435 -1.46 17.05 -5.33
CA ASP A 435 -2.68 17.50 -5.99
C ASP A 435 -3.58 16.38 -6.51
N CYS A 436 -3.10 15.13 -6.52
CA CYS A 436 -3.85 13.98 -7.00
C CYS A 436 -4.42 13.16 -5.85
N THR A 437 -5.68 12.73 -6.02
CA THR A 437 -6.36 11.83 -5.10
C THR A 437 -5.97 10.36 -5.29
N GLU A 438 -5.50 10.00 -6.49
CA GLU A 438 -5.21 8.63 -6.91
C GLU A 438 -3.71 8.41 -7.16
N ALA A 439 -2.90 8.60 -6.10
CA ALA A 439 -1.45 8.50 -6.17
C ALA A 439 -0.96 7.14 -6.71
N GLY A 440 -1.54 6.01 -6.30
CA GLY A 440 -1.19 4.68 -6.81
C GLY A 440 -1.39 4.59 -8.34
N ALA A 441 -2.58 4.92 -8.82
CA ALA A 441 -2.89 4.92 -10.25
C ALA A 441 -1.99 5.89 -11.04
N ARG A 442 -1.70 7.08 -10.48
CA ARG A 442 -0.77 8.03 -11.12
C ARG A 442 0.64 7.47 -11.24
N GLY A 443 1.14 6.77 -10.22
CA GLY A 443 2.48 6.17 -10.25
C GLY A 443 2.65 5.14 -11.37
N VAL A 444 1.66 4.27 -11.58
CA VAL A 444 1.72 3.32 -12.70
C VAL A 444 1.38 3.93 -14.05
N ALA A 445 0.63 5.03 -14.10
CA ALA A 445 0.48 5.83 -15.31
C ALA A 445 1.81 6.52 -15.72
N MET A 446 2.61 6.99 -14.76
CA MET A 446 3.97 7.49 -15.02
C MET A 446 4.87 6.38 -15.59
N ALA A 447 4.81 5.18 -15.02
CA ALA A 447 5.52 4.02 -15.56
C ALA A 447 5.07 3.68 -16.98
N ALA A 448 3.76 3.71 -17.24
CA ALA A 448 3.19 3.48 -18.57
C ALA A 448 3.65 4.53 -19.60
N ALA A 449 3.61 5.82 -19.25
CA ALA A 449 4.07 6.90 -20.12
C ALA A 449 5.58 6.82 -20.39
N THR A 450 6.37 6.44 -19.39
CA THR A 450 7.82 6.20 -19.53
C THR A 450 8.09 5.02 -20.46
N GLY A 451 7.41 3.89 -20.26
CA GLY A 451 7.52 2.71 -21.12
C GLY A 451 7.10 2.95 -22.57
N ALA A 452 6.11 3.83 -22.78
CA ALA A 452 5.69 4.30 -24.11
C ALA A 452 6.66 5.31 -24.76
N GLY A 453 7.74 5.70 -24.06
CA GLY A 453 8.78 6.58 -24.59
C GLY A 453 8.49 8.08 -24.48
N TYR A 454 7.47 8.49 -23.71
CA TYR A 454 7.14 9.91 -23.50
C TYR A 454 8.00 10.59 -22.44
N PHE A 455 8.63 9.81 -21.56
CA PHE A 455 9.63 10.25 -20.61
C PHE A 455 10.89 9.40 -20.74
N SER A 456 12.07 10.02 -20.59
CA SER A 456 13.34 9.28 -20.67
C SER A 456 13.66 8.48 -19.41
N SER A 457 13.02 8.79 -18.29
CA SER A 457 13.17 8.12 -17.00
C SER A 457 11.92 8.31 -16.14
N LEU A 458 11.76 7.43 -15.13
CA LEU A 458 10.71 7.58 -14.13
C LEU A 458 10.88 8.86 -13.31
N GLN A 459 12.12 9.28 -13.03
CA GLN A 459 12.40 10.57 -12.38
C GLN A 459 11.74 11.73 -13.13
N MET A 460 11.94 11.80 -14.45
CA MET A 460 11.38 12.87 -15.28
C MET A 460 9.85 12.84 -15.25
N ALA A 461 9.25 11.65 -15.28
CA ALA A 461 7.80 11.50 -15.16
C ALA A 461 7.30 12.01 -13.80
N VAL A 462 7.96 11.65 -12.69
CA VAL A 462 7.62 12.12 -11.34
C VAL A 462 7.73 13.65 -11.24
N GLU A 463 8.84 14.23 -11.68
CA GLU A 463 9.09 15.69 -11.65
C GLU A 463 8.08 16.48 -12.51
N THR A 464 7.57 15.86 -13.58
CA THR A 464 6.63 16.52 -14.51
C THR A 464 5.16 16.34 -14.10
N MET A 465 4.79 15.14 -13.65
CA MET A 465 3.39 14.75 -13.44
C MET A 465 2.93 14.92 -11.98
N VAL A 466 3.81 15.27 -11.05
CA VAL A 466 3.45 15.57 -9.66
C VAL A 466 3.46 17.07 -9.41
N LYS A 467 2.38 17.58 -8.81
CA LYS A 467 2.39 18.90 -8.17
C LYS A 467 2.16 18.74 -6.69
N LEU A 468 2.98 19.44 -5.91
CA LEU A 468 2.90 19.43 -4.46
C LEU A 468 2.12 20.65 -3.98
N ASN A 469 1.25 20.43 -3.02
CA ASN A 469 0.58 21.49 -2.29
C ASN A 469 1.56 22.20 -1.34
N PRO A 470 1.21 23.40 -0.84
CA PRO A 470 2.05 24.13 0.12
C PRO A 470 2.40 23.27 1.34
N PRO A 471 3.68 23.29 1.79
CA PRO A 471 4.12 22.49 2.91
C PRO A 471 3.52 22.97 4.24
N GLN A 472 3.27 22.01 5.13
CA GLN A 472 3.05 22.24 6.57
C GLN A 472 4.39 22.04 7.29
N VAL A 473 4.80 23.04 8.05
CA VAL A 473 6.06 23.01 8.81
C VAL A 473 5.75 22.74 10.29
N PRO A 474 6.59 21.98 11.00
CA PRO A 474 6.39 21.73 12.43
C PRO A 474 6.39 23.05 13.22
N ASP A 475 5.43 23.24 14.13
CA ASP A 475 5.43 24.39 15.05
C ASP A 475 6.39 24.12 16.22
N PRO A 476 7.51 24.87 16.35
CA PRO A 476 8.47 24.68 17.44
C PRO A 476 7.86 24.81 18.84
N LYS A 477 6.77 25.59 18.98
CA LYS A 477 6.09 25.81 20.27
C LYS A 477 5.31 24.59 20.74
N ARG A 478 4.97 23.67 19.83
CA ARG A 478 4.22 22.45 20.12
C ARG A 478 5.10 21.22 20.29
N GLN A 479 6.38 21.30 19.93
CA GLN A 479 7.31 20.17 19.99
C GLN A 479 7.44 19.60 21.40
N GLU A 480 7.61 20.46 22.41
CA GLU A 480 7.80 20.02 23.80
C GLU A 480 6.59 19.24 24.32
N ILE A 481 5.37 19.71 24.04
CA ILE A 481 4.15 19.03 24.50
C ILE A 481 3.97 17.68 23.79
N PHE A 482 4.22 17.59 22.48
CA PHE A 482 4.10 16.33 21.76
C PHE A 482 5.17 15.31 22.18
N GLN A 483 6.40 15.75 22.47
CA GLN A 483 7.43 14.87 23.02
C GLN A 483 7.03 14.28 24.39
N GLN A 484 6.51 15.11 25.29
CA GLN A 484 6.03 14.65 26.60
C GLN A 484 4.85 13.68 26.47
N ARG A 485 3.89 13.99 25.59
CA ARG A 485 2.73 13.14 25.33
C ARG A 485 3.13 11.81 24.69
N TYR A 486 4.05 11.83 23.73
CA TYR A 486 4.57 10.63 23.09
C TYR A 486 5.33 9.73 24.08
N GLN A 487 6.15 10.30 24.97
CA GLN A 487 6.81 9.52 26.02
C GLN A 487 5.77 8.79 26.90
N ARG A 488 4.70 9.49 27.29
CA ARG A 488 3.61 8.89 28.07
C ARG A 488 2.86 7.81 27.27
N TYR A 489 2.68 8.00 25.96
CA TYR A 489 2.13 7.00 25.06
C TYR A 489 2.98 5.71 25.05
N LEU A 490 4.31 5.84 24.97
CA LEU A 490 5.25 4.72 25.04
C LEU A 490 5.21 4.01 26.40
N ASP A 491 5.17 4.76 27.50
CA ASP A 491 5.10 4.19 28.85
C ASP A 491 3.84 3.33 29.04
N VAL A 492 2.70 3.81 28.53
CA VAL A 492 1.43 3.05 28.56
C VAL A 492 1.51 1.83 27.65
N SER A 493 2.03 1.97 26.43
CA SER A 493 2.20 0.84 25.49
C SER A 493 3.07 -0.26 26.11
N SER A 494 4.20 0.11 26.74
CA SER A 494 5.09 -0.80 27.47
C SER A 494 4.41 -1.49 28.65
N ALA A 495 3.56 -0.78 29.39
CA ALA A 495 2.78 -1.37 30.48
C ALA A 495 1.75 -2.40 29.96
N LEU A 496 1.03 -2.07 28.89
CA LEU A 496 0.04 -2.97 28.29
C LEU A 496 0.68 -4.23 27.71
N LYS A 497 1.85 -4.12 27.07
CA LYS A 497 2.62 -5.28 26.57
C LYS A 497 3.02 -6.27 27.68
N LYS A 498 3.10 -5.85 28.94
CA LYS A 498 3.38 -6.74 30.08
C LYS A 498 2.13 -7.42 30.65
N LEU A 499 0.94 -6.94 30.28
CA LEU A 499 -0.35 -7.45 30.75
C LEU A 499 -0.98 -8.43 29.75
N ALA A 500 -0.59 -8.36 28.47
CA ALA A 500 -0.93 -9.31 27.42
C ALA A 500 -0.01 -10.53 27.48
#